data_AF-A0A7J6RS78-F1
#
_entry.id   AF-A0A7J6RS78-F1
#
_cell.length_a   1.000
_cell.length_b   1.000
_cell.length_c   1.000
_cell.angle_alpha   90.00
_cell.angle_beta   90.00
_cell.angle_gamma   90.00
#
_symmetry.space_group_name_H-M   'P 1'
#
loop_
_entity.id
_entity.type
_entity.pdbx_description
1 polymer ?
#
loop_
_entity_poly.entity_id
_entity_poly.type
_entity_poly.pdbx_seq_one_letter_code
_entity_poly.pdbx_strand_id
1 'polypeptide(L)'
;MAKPLSFADRVAVVTGAGGGLGRQYALDLAKRGCKVVVNDLGGTFEGSGQSSRAADKVVEEITAAGGEAIANYNSVTAGDAIIKAAVDKWGRVDILINNAGILRDRSLAKMTDEDWKLVVDVHLNGVFKCSKAAWTFMLKQGYGRIINVSSASGLYGNYGQVNYSMAKSGIVGMTKSMALEGKKRGILCNVIVPVAASRMTETVMPPDLLSQLSPEFVSPLVVAMCHETYQGSGDVFEAGAGWFAKVMTQRSRGVTVKWPYQPEDLLDEGIQKTMADFSRDAVYPNSSGEALMSLMQTRGDAVTPPSAAQPQTSGSTMKAARIFDIIKAYFDHPSKPGSPLVKKLGTTYTFEIYEGKKVGVGKSRKWTLNLKDGAGKCHEAEEGDGACTISLIDANFMALVKDELQPQAAFMQGKLKIRGDLGAAMKFTPDVLPKFDPSLANDASLSPAEVVEVFLKSSPVSKM
;
A
#
# COMPACT_ATOMS: atom_id res chain seq x y z
N MET A 1 34.34 -4.44 -7.35
CA MET A 1 33.23 -3.57 -7.78
C MET A 1 31.95 -4.38 -7.84
N ALA A 2 30.79 -3.81 -7.50
CA ALA A 2 29.51 -4.51 -7.60
C ALA A 2 29.18 -4.85 -9.07
N LYS A 3 28.45 -5.95 -9.29
CA LYS A 3 28.01 -6.34 -10.64
C LYS A 3 27.06 -5.26 -11.19
N PRO A 4 27.18 -4.85 -12.48
CA PRO A 4 26.28 -3.84 -13.05
C PRO A 4 24.81 -4.27 -12.96
N LEU A 5 23.92 -3.35 -12.55
CA LEU A 5 22.48 -3.57 -12.59
C LEU A 5 22.00 -3.66 -14.04
N SER A 6 21.21 -4.69 -14.34
CA SER A 6 20.61 -4.92 -15.66
C SER A 6 19.09 -4.84 -15.57
N PHE A 7 18.49 -4.25 -16.60
CA PHE A 7 17.05 -4.10 -16.77
C PHE A 7 16.57 -4.83 -18.03
N ALA A 8 17.30 -5.86 -18.45
CA ALA A 8 16.88 -6.72 -19.55
C ALA A 8 15.41 -7.16 -19.34
N ASP A 9 14.65 -7.12 -20.43
CA ASP A 9 13.22 -7.48 -20.46
C ASP A 9 12.27 -6.60 -19.62
N ARG A 10 12.75 -5.48 -19.07
CA ARG A 10 11.92 -4.50 -18.35
C ARG A 10 11.49 -3.37 -19.28
N VAL A 11 10.25 -2.92 -19.11
CA VAL A 11 9.70 -1.76 -19.80
C VAL A 11 9.50 -0.60 -18.83
N ALA A 12 10.12 0.54 -19.13
CA ALA A 12 9.97 1.77 -18.37
C ALA A 12 9.16 2.83 -19.12
N VAL A 13 8.37 3.58 -18.39
CA VAL A 13 7.74 4.83 -18.84
C VAL A 13 8.32 5.96 -18.01
N VAL A 14 8.88 6.99 -18.66
CA VAL A 14 9.38 8.19 -18.00
C VAL A 14 8.62 9.39 -18.53
N THR A 15 7.89 10.10 -17.66
CA THR A 15 7.14 11.31 -18.05
C THR A 15 8.00 12.57 -17.94
N GLY A 16 7.83 13.51 -18.86
CA GLY A 16 8.69 14.70 -18.94
C GLY A 16 10.15 14.34 -19.25
N ALA A 17 10.36 13.36 -20.14
CA ALA A 17 11.65 12.78 -20.45
C ALA A 17 12.40 13.50 -21.59
N GLY A 18 11.86 14.59 -22.13
CA GLY A 18 12.48 15.35 -23.23
C GLY A 18 13.65 16.24 -22.81
N GLY A 19 13.92 16.38 -21.51
CA GLY A 19 15.05 17.14 -20.97
C GLY A 19 15.30 16.90 -19.48
N GLY A 20 16.36 17.53 -18.95
CA GLY A 20 16.69 17.53 -17.52
C GLY A 20 16.77 16.13 -16.90
N LEU A 21 16.20 15.99 -15.70
CA LEU A 21 16.17 14.73 -14.94
C LEU A 21 15.49 13.60 -15.69
N GLY A 22 14.35 13.84 -16.33
CA GLY A 22 13.60 12.82 -17.06
C GLY A 22 14.41 12.22 -18.22
N ARG A 23 15.10 13.07 -19.00
CA ARG A 23 16.03 12.62 -20.04
C ARG A 23 17.12 11.73 -19.46
N GLN A 24 17.73 12.16 -18.35
CA GLN A 24 18.81 11.41 -17.72
C GLN A 24 18.35 10.03 -17.23
N TYR A 25 17.18 9.94 -16.60
CA TYR A 25 16.61 8.67 -16.17
C TYR A 25 16.35 7.73 -17.35
N ALA A 26 15.80 8.25 -18.45
CA ALA A 26 15.52 7.47 -19.65
C ALA A 26 16.82 6.89 -20.27
N LEU A 27 17.86 7.72 -20.39
CA LEU A 27 19.16 7.30 -20.90
C LEU A 27 19.82 6.23 -20.01
N ASP A 28 19.82 6.42 -18.70
CA ASP A 28 20.48 5.49 -17.78
C ASP A 28 19.75 4.15 -17.66
N LEU A 29 18.41 4.13 -17.76
CA LEU A 29 17.64 2.90 -17.85
C LEU A 29 17.89 2.18 -19.18
N ALA A 30 17.87 2.90 -20.30
CA ALA A 30 18.10 2.32 -21.62
C ALA A 30 19.51 1.73 -21.77
N LYS A 31 20.54 2.43 -21.27
CA LYS A 31 21.93 1.96 -21.21
C LYS A 31 22.09 0.63 -20.47
N ARG A 32 21.13 0.28 -19.61
CA ARG A 32 21.11 -0.97 -18.83
C ARG A 32 20.17 -2.04 -19.40
N GLY A 33 19.68 -1.84 -20.62
CA GLY A 33 18.85 -2.80 -21.36
C GLY A 33 17.34 -2.64 -21.16
N CYS A 34 16.89 -1.56 -20.52
CA CYS A 34 15.47 -1.27 -20.38
C CYS A 34 14.89 -0.76 -21.72
N LYS A 35 13.66 -1.17 -22.05
CA LYS A 35 12.89 -0.61 -23.16
C LYS A 35 12.09 0.59 -22.65
N VAL A 36 12.24 1.76 -23.27
CA VAL A 36 11.78 3.02 -22.66
C VAL A 36 10.72 3.74 -23.50
N VAL A 37 9.58 4.07 -22.89
CA VAL A 37 8.70 5.14 -23.41
C VAL A 37 9.23 6.47 -22.90
N VAL A 38 9.70 7.29 -23.83
CA VAL A 38 10.08 8.69 -23.60
C VAL A 38 8.84 9.55 -23.80
N ASN A 39 8.14 9.87 -22.70
CA ASN A 39 6.99 10.75 -22.77
C ASN A 39 7.40 12.21 -22.53
N ASP A 40 7.03 13.11 -23.45
CA ASP A 40 7.14 14.54 -23.25
C ASP A 40 6.12 15.30 -24.11
N LEU A 41 5.42 16.28 -23.53
CA LEU A 41 4.49 17.15 -24.27
C LEU A 41 5.23 18.14 -25.18
N GLY A 42 6.49 18.47 -24.84
CA GLY A 42 7.32 19.44 -25.55
C GLY A 42 6.92 20.90 -25.37
N GLY A 43 6.20 21.19 -24.28
CA GLY A 43 5.83 22.55 -23.89
C GLY A 43 6.96 23.30 -23.16
N THR A 44 6.68 24.54 -22.80
CA THR A 44 7.53 25.36 -21.93
C THR A 44 7.43 24.90 -20.48
N PHE A 45 8.38 25.33 -19.63
CA PHE A 45 8.32 25.04 -18.19
C PHE A 45 7.16 25.78 -17.49
N GLU A 46 6.49 26.71 -18.16
CA GLU A 46 5.28 27.39 -17.67
C GLU A 46 3.99 26.65 -18.10
N GLY A 47 4.09 25.52 -18.81
CA GLY A 47 2.96 24.71 -19.23
C GLY A 47 2.21 25.25 -20.46
N SER A 48 2.92 25.91 -21.38
CA SER A 48 2.37 26.38 -22.66
C SER A 48 3.01 25.67 -23.86
N GLY A 49 2.25 25.51 -24.94
CA GLY A 49 2.75 24.90 -26.18
C GLY A 49 2.90 23.38 -26.13
N GLN A 50 3.22 22.79 -27.29
CA GLN A 50 3.48 21.37 -27.47
C GLN A 50 4.44 21.14 -28.63
N SER A 51 5.27 20.10 -28.56
CA SER A 51 6.19 19.71 -29.62
C SER A 51 6.59 18.24 -29.50
N SER A 52 6.57 17.50 -30.61
CA SER A 52 7.09 16.13 -30.60
C SER A 52 8.61 16.08 -30.39
N ARG A 53 9.32 17.14 -30.80
CA ARG A 53 10.77 17.12 -30.96
C ARG A 53 11.52 16.87 -29.66
N ALA A 54 10.96 17.26 -28.52
CA ALA A 54 11.59 17.04 -27.21
C ALA A 54 11.76 15.54 -26.91
N ALA A 55 10.70 14.75 -27.11
CA ALA A 55 10.75 13.30 -26.94
C ALA A 55 11.58 12.62 -28.05
N ASP A 56 11.39 13.05 -29.31
CA ASP A 56 12.06 12.46 -30.48
C ASP A 56 13.59 12.49 -30.34
N LYS A 57 14.17 13.62 -29.91
CA LYS A 57 15.62 13.75 -29.72
C LYS A 57 16.17 12.73 -28.72
N VAL A 58 15.46 12.48 -27.62
CA VAL A 58 15.92 11.53 -26.60
C VAL A 58 15.79 10.09 -27.09
N VAL A 59 14.77 9.78 -27.90
CA VAL A 59 14.66 8.47 -28.57
C VAL A 59 15.79 8.28 -29.59
N GLU A 60 16.13 9.31 -30.37
CA GLU A 60 17.27 9.31 -31.31
C GLU A 60 18.58 9.01 -30.56
N GLU A 61 18.82 9.68 -29.43
CA GLU A 61 20.00 9.45 -28.58
C GLU A 61 20.05 8.02 -28.01
N ILE A 62 18.93 7.52 -27.47
CA ILE A 62 18.85 6.15 -26.95
C ILE A 62 19.15 5.13 -28.05
N THR A 63 18.54 5.32 -29.23
CA THR A 63 18.68 4.39 -30.36
C THR A 63 20.10 4.44 -30.92
N ALA A 64 20.70 5.62 -31.03
CA ALA A 64 22.09 5.79 -31.44
C ALA A 64 23.08 5.11 -30.48
N ALA A 65 22.75 5.04 -29.19
CA ALA A 65 23.51 4.31 -28.17
C ALA A 65 23.22 2.80 -28.14
N GLY A 66 22.38 2.27 -29.04
CA GLY A 66 22.02 0.86 -29.14
C GLY A 66 20.90 0.40 -28.20
N GLY A 67 20.21 1.32 -27.54
CA GLY A 67 19.02 1.03 -26.72
C GLY A 67 17.73 0.98 -27.54
N GLU A 68 16.62 0.62 -26.89
CA GLU A 68 15.29 0.56 -27.50
C GLU A 68 14.35 1.56 -26.80
N ALA A 69 13.78 2.50 -27.57
CA ALA A 69 12.82 3.46 -27.05
C ALA A 69 11.74 3.84 -28.09
N ILE A 70 10.60 4.33 -27.59
CA ILE A 70 9.57 4.99 -28.40
C ILE A 70 9.20 6.33 -27.76
N ALA A 71 8.78 7.29 -28.58
CA ALA A 71 8.31 8.59 -28.10
C ALA A 71 6.80 8.54 -27.80
N ASN A 72 6.34 9.37 -26.85
CA ASN A 72 4.93 9.61 -26.60
C ASN A 72 4.69 11.10 -26.31
N TYR A 73 3.74 11.72 -27.01
CA TYR A 73 3.56 13.18 -26.98
C TYR A 73 2.35 13.64 -26.14
N ASN A 74 1.69 12.71 -25.45
CA ASN A 74 0.49 13.05 -24.68
C ASN A 74 0.87 13.82 -23.42
N SER A 75 -0.02 14.73 -23.00
CA SER A 75 0.03 15.27 -21.65
C SER A 75 -0.18 14.16 -20.61
N VAL A 76 0.46 14.29 -19.46
CA VAL A 76 0.25 13.38 -18.31
C VAL A 76 -1.19 13.38 -17.79
N THR A 77 -2.00 14.38 -18.17
CA THR A 77 -3.44 14.37 -17.92
C THR A 77 -4.21 13.31 -18.75
N ALA A 78 -3.56 12.68 -19.73
CA ALA A 78 -4.01 11.52 -20.50
C ALA A 78 -3.13 10.29 -20.21
N GLY A 79 -2.91 9.99 -18.92
CA GLY A 79 -1.99 8.94 -18.48
C GLY A 79 -2.30 7.54 -19.00
N ASP A 80 -3.56 7.24 -19.32
CA ASP A 80 -3.95 5.99 -19.97
C ASP A 80 -3.32 5.82 -21.36
N ALA A 81 -3.32 6.87 -22.19
CA ALA A 81 -2.69 6.86 -23.51
C ALA A 81 -1.17 6.70 -23.44
N ILE A 82 -0.53 7.25 -22.39
CA ILE A 82 0.91 7.10 -22.16
C ILE A 82 1.25 5.64 -21.83
N ILE A 83 0.55 5.04 -20.86
CA ILE A 83 0.79 3.66 -20.47
C ILE A 83 0.42 2.68 -21.60
N LYS A 84 -0.65 2.98 -22.35
CA LYS A 84 -1.06 2.18 -23.50
C LYS A 84 0.06 2.06 -24.54
N ALA A 85 0.85 3.11 -24.78
CA ALA A 85 1.97 3.04 -25.73
C ALA A 85 3.01 1.97 -25.35
N ALA A 86 3.35 1.85 -24.06
CA ALA A 86 4.24 0.78 -23.56
C ALA A 86 3.62 -0.61 -23.78
N VAL A 87 2.35 -0.76 -23.42
CA VAL A 87 1.64 -2.04 -23.50
C VAL A 87 1.41 -2.48 -24.95
N ASP A 88 1.05 -1.56 -25.85
CA ASP A 88 0.88 -1.86 -27.27
C ASP A 88 2.19 -2.32 -27.92
N LYS A 89 3.31 -1.68 -27.54
CA LYS A 89 4.62 -1.97 -28.14
C LYS A 89 5.27 -3.23 -27.57
N TRP A 90 5.17 -3.45 -26.26
CA TRP A 90 5.93 -4.48 -25.55
C TRP A 90 5.10 -5.39 -24.64
N GLY A 91 3.78 -5.20 -24.58
CA GLY A 91 2.86 -6.04 -23.81
C GLY A 91 2.89 -5.83 -22.30
N ARG A 92 3.72 -4.92 -21.78
CA ARG A 92 3.95 -4.74 -20.34
C ARG A 92 4.42 -3.33 -19.98
N VAL A 93 4.35 -3.04 -18.68
CA VAL A 93 4.99 -1.90 -18.03
C VAL A 93 5.47 -2.35 -16.64
N ASP A 94 6.75 -2.14 -16.37
CA ASP A 94 7.43 -2.59 -15.15
C ASP A 94 7.83 -1.41 -14.26
N ILE A 95 8.24 -0.31 -14.89
CA ILE A 95 8.77 0.88 -14.23
C ILE A 95 7.96 2.09 -14.70
N LEU A 96 7.52 2.93 -13.77
CA LEU A 96 6.93 4.23 -14.05
C LEU A 96 7.68 5.30 -13.25
N ILE A 97 8.26 6.27 -13.93
CA ILE A 97 8.86 7.46 -13.31
C ILE A 97 7.98 8.67 -13.66
N ASN A 98 7.21 9.13 -12.68
CA ASN A 98 6.40 10.33 -12.82
C ASN A 98 7.25 11.57 -12.53
N ASN A 99 7.81 12.16 -13.58
CA ASN A 99 8.75 13.28 -13.51
C ASN A 99 8.21 14.58 -14.15
N ALA A 100 7.24 14.50 -15.06
CA ALA A 100 6.69 15.69 -15.73
C ALA A 100 6.26 16.79 -14.75
N GLY A 101 6.53 18.04 -15.12
CA GLY A 101 6.28 19.18 -14.25
C GLY A 101 6.44 20.53 -14.92
N ILE A 102 5.83 21.55 -14.30
CA ILE A 102 5.80 22.95 -14.73
C ILE A 102 5.86 23.87 -13.50
N LEU A 103 6.01 25.18 -13.70
CA LEU A 103 5.95 26.19 -12.65
C LEU A 103 4.95 27.31 -13.01
N ARG A 104 4.25 27.81 -11.98
CA ARG A 104 3.36 28.98 -12.01
C ARG A 104 3.50 29.73 -10.68
N ASP A 105 4.68 30.28 -10.46
CA ASP A 105 5.05 30.87 -9.19
C ASP A 105 4.40 32.24 -9.01
N ARG A 106 3.55 32.36 -7.98
CA ARG A 106 2.80 33.57 -7.60
C ARG A 106 2.64 33.60 -6.09
N SER A 107 2.79 34.77 -5.46
CA SER A 107 2.30 34.96 -4.10
C SER A 107 0.83 34.60 -4.03
N LEU A 108 0.35 34.04 -2.91
CA LEU A 108 -1.03 33.54 -2.78
C LEU A 108 -2.09 34.55 -3.25
N ALA A 109 -1.95 35.83 -2.86
CA ALA A 109 -2.90 36.89 -3.26
C ALA A 109 -2.93 37.21 -4.76
N LYS A 110 -1.92 36.79 -5.53
CA LYS A 110 -1.79 37.03 -6.98
C LYS A 110 -1.94 35.74 -7.80
N MET A 111 -2.14 34.61 -7.15
CA MET A 111 -2.31 33.33 -7.82
C MET A 111 -3.73 33.25 -8.37
N THR A 112 -3.86 33.00 -9.68
CA THR A 112 -5.18 32.78 -10.28
C THR A 112 -5.62 31.32 -10.12
N ASP A 113 -6.91 31.06 -10.32
CA ASP A 113 -7.44 29.70 -10.31
C ASP A 113 -6.83 28.85 -11.43
N GLU A 114 -6.47 29.45 -12.57
CA GLU A 114 -5.78 28.76 -13.66
C GLU A 114 -4.35 28.39 -13.29
N ASP A 115 -3.60 29.29 -12.63
CA ASP A 115 -2.25 29.02 -12.13
C ASP A 115 -2.27 27.86 -11.11
N TRP A 116 -3.30 27.82 -10.25
CA TRP A 116 -3.53 26.69 -9.34
C TRP A 116 -3.85 25.42 -10.11
N LYS A 117 -4.92 25.44 -10.91
CA LYS A 117 -5.47 24.28 -11.61
C LYS A 117 -4.42 23.62 -12.50
N LEU A 118 -3.67 24.39 -13.27
CA LEU A 118 -2.69 23.84 -14.22
C LEU A 118 -1.57 23.09 -13.48
N VAL A 119 -1.05 23.64 -12.38
CA VAL A 119 -0.03 22.99 -11.55
C VAL A 119 -0.58 21.71 -10.90
N VAL A 120 -1.78 21.76 -10.33
CA VAL A 120 -2.43 20.58 -9.74
C VAL A 120 -2.67 19.49 -10.80
N ASP A 121 -3.12 19.88 -11.98
CA ASP A 121 -3.44 18.94 -13.05
C ASP A 121 -2.20 18.22 -13.60
N VAL A 122 -1.11 18.95 -13.87
CA VAL A 122 0.12 18.36 -14.39
C VAL A 122 0.81 17.51 -13.33
N HIS A 123 0.95 18.02 -12.11
CA HIS A 123 1.72 17.33 -11.08
C HIS A 123 0.91 16.25 -10.37
N LEU A 124 -0.19 16.61 -9.70
CA LEU A 124 -0.89 15.68 -8.84
C LEU A 124 -1.81 14.76 -9.64
N ASN A 125 -2.68 15.32 -10.48
CA ASN A 125 -3.60 14.53 -11.29
C ASN A 125 -2.86 13.74 -12.37
N GLY A 126 -1.79 14.28 -12.94
CA GLY A 126 -0.93 13.60 -13.90
C GLY A 126 -0.27 12.35 -13.30
N VAL A 127 0.36 12.48 -12.12
CA VAL A 127 0.93 11.33 -11.39
C VAL A 127 -0.15 10.30 -11.07
N PHE A 128 -1.33 10.74 -10.58
CA PHE A 128 -2.45 9.85 -10.29
C PHE A 128 -2.88 9.06 -11.53
N LYS A 129 -3.12 9.74 -12.66
CA LYS A 129 -3.63 9.12 -13.90
C LYS A 129 -2.63 8.13 -14.49
N CYS A 130 -1.35 8.51 -14.59
CA CYS A 130 -0.30 7.61 -15.09
C CYS A 130 -0.14 6.39 -14.17
N SER A 131 -0.10 6.62 -12.86
CA SER A 131 0.03 5.54 -11.87
C SER A 131 -1.17 4.60 -11.91
N LYS A 132 -2.39 5.12 -11.95
CA LYS A 132 -3.62 4.32 -12.01
C LYS A 132 -3.67 3.45 -13.27
N ALA A 133 -3.27 4.00 -14.42
CA ALA A 133 -3.21 3.26 -15.68
C ALA A 133 -2.16 2.12 -15.61
N ALA A 134 -0.96 2.39 -15.09
CA ALA A 134 0.08 1.37 -14.93
C ALA A 134 -0.28 0.30 -13.89
N TRP A 135 -0.96 0.70 -12.80
CA TRP A 135 -1.27 -0.14 -11.65
C TRP A 135 -1.98 -1.45 -12.03
N THR A 136 -2.94 -1.36 -12.94
CA THR A 136 -3.72 -2.52 -13.40
C THR A 136 -2.82 -3.60 -14.04
N PHE A 137 -1.81 -3.18 -14.82
CA PHE A 137 -0.86 -4.09 -15.44
C PHE A 137 0.14 -4.63 -14.43
N MET A 138 0.63 -3.78 -13.52
CA MET A 138 1.57 -4.18 -12.47
C MET A 138 0.96 -5.20 -11.51
N LEU A 139 -0.33 -5.03 -11.16
CA LEU A 139 -1.07 -6.00 -10.33
C LEU A 139 -1.15 -7.39 -10.97
N LYS A 140 -1.44 -7.45 -12.28
CA LYS A 140 -1.50 -8.72 -13.03
C LYS A 140 -0.13 -9.38 -13.13
N GLN A 141 0.94 -8.59 -13.26
CA GLN A 141 2.32 -9.06 -13.36
C GLN A 141 2.91 -9.50 -12.01
N GLY A 142 2.37 -9.02 -10.89
CA GLY A 142 2.99 -9.21 -9.57
C GLY A 142 4.33 -8.46 -9.43
N TYR A 143 4.56 -7.44 -10.25
CA TYR A 143 5.78 -6.64 -10.27
C TYR A 143 5.46 -5.19 -10.69
N GLY A 144 6.03 -4.24 -9.98
CA GLY A 144 6.00 -2.83 -10.37
C GLY A 144 7.00 -1.99 -9.57
N ARG A 145 7.54 -0.95 -10.20
CA ARG A 145 8.40 0.05 -9.57
C ARG A 145 7.92 1.43 -9.98
N ILE A 146 7.44 2.23 -9.03
CA ILE A 146 6.93 3.57 -9.28
C ILE A 146 7.79 4.56 -8.52
N ILE A 147 8.37 5.51 -9.24
CA ILE A 147 9.08 6.66 -8.66
C ILE A 147 8.28 7.91 -8.95
N ASN A 148 7.94 8.64 -7.90
CA ASN A 148 7.25 9.92 -8.00
C ASN A 148 8.18 11.05 -7.60
N VAL A 149 8.23 12.12 -8.41
CA VAL A 149 9.09 13.27 -8.15
C VAL A 149 8.34 14.32 -7.33
N SER A 150 8.75 14.50 -6.08
CA SER A 150 8.35 15.62 -5.22
C SER A 150 9.40 16.75 -5.30
N SER A 151 9.49 17.62 -4.29
CA SER A 151 10.42 18.75 -4.22
C SER A 151 10.64 19.21 -2.78
N ALA A 152 11.72 19.94 -2.53
CA ALA A 152 11.97 20.59 -1.25
C ALA A 152 10.81 21.54 -0.87
N SER A 153 10.25 22.28 -1.84
CA SER A 153 9.05 23.10 -1.64
C SER A 153 7.85 22.27 -1.14
N GLY A 154 7.70 21.04 -1.61
CA GLY A 154 6.66 20.13 -1.14
C GLY A 154 6.89 19.59 0.27
N LEU A 155 8.13 19.56 0.76
CA LEU A 155 8.44 19.09 2.11
C LEU A 155 8.48 20.23 3.14
N TYR A 156 9.03 21.38 2.75
CA TYR A 156 9.41 22.47 3.65
C TYR A 156 8.66 23.77 3.36
N GLY A 157 7.86 23.81 2.30
CA GLY A 157 7.25 25.04 1.80
C GLY A 157 8.23 25.90 1.01
N ASN A 158 7.70 26.77 0.17
CA ASN A 158 8.49 27.82 -0.47
C ASN A 158 7.59 29.04 -0.78
N TYR A 159 8.14 30.24 -0.62
CA TYR A 159 7.39 31.47 -0.87
C TYR A 159 6.96 31.55 -2.35
N GLY A 160 5.71 31.94 -2.60
CA GLY A 160 5.18 32.07 -3.96
C GLY A 160 4.85 30.75 -4.66
N GLN A 161 4.89 29.61 -3.95
CA GLN A 161 4.69 28.29 -4.51
C GLN A 161 3.58 27.50 -3.81
N VAL A 162 2.46 28.12 -3.43
CA VAL A 162 1.39 27.43 -2.69
C VAL A 162 0.80 26.26 -3.51
N ASN A 163 0.47 26.48 -4.78
CA ASN A 163 0.03 25.44 -5.73
C ASN A 163 1.05 24.30 -5.87
N TYR A 164 2.32 24.64 -6.13
CA TYR A 164 3.40 23.68 -6.38
C TYR A 164 3.76 22.89 -5.12
N SER A 165 3.90 23.57 -3.97
CA SER A 165 4.16 22.93 -2.68
C SER A 165 3.03 21.96 -2.34
N MET A 166 1.76 22.38 -2.47
CA MET A 166 0.62 21.49 -2.24
C MET A 166 0.66 20.25 -3.14
N ALA A 167 0.84 20.43 -4.45
CA ALA A 167 0.89 19.30 -5.38
C ALA A 167 2.04 18.33 -5.04
N LYS A 168 3.20 18.86 -4.68
CA LYS A 168 4.41 18.08 -4.34
C LYS A 168 4.30 17.39 -2.99
N SER A 169 3.67 18.00 -1.98
CA SER A 169 3.30 17.34 -0.71
C SER A 169 2.27 16.24 -0.95
N GLY A 170 1.25 16.50 -1.78
CA GLY A 170 0.19 15.54 -2.13
C GLY A 170 0.74 14.28 -2.78
N ILE A 171 1.77 14.42 -3.63
CA ILE A 171 2.50 13.29 -4.21
C ILE A 171 3.13 12.40 -3.12
N VAL A 172 3.68 12.98 -2.05
CA VAL A 172 4.26 12.20 -0.93
C VAL A 172 3.17 11.39 -0.23
N GLY A 173 2.04 12.02 0.11
CA GLY A 173 0.91 11.34 0.73
C GLY A 173 0.36 10.20 -0.13
N MET A 174 0.11 10.47 -1.41
CA MET A 174 -0.35 9.47 -2.38
C MET A 174 0.63 8.30 -2.50
N THR A 175 1.93 8.58 -2.55
CA THR A 175 2.96 7.53 -2.68
C THR A 175 3.00 6.62 -1.45
N LYS A 176 2.86 7.19 -0.24
CA LYS A 176 2.81 6.40 1.00
C LYS A 176 1.61 5.44 1.01
N SER A 177 0.43 5.89 0.56
CA SER A 177 -0.75 5.01 0.44
C SER A 177 -0.56 3.93 -0.63
N MET A 178 -0.09 4.30 -1.82
CA MET A 178 0.21 3.34 -2.89
C MET A 178 1.24 2.28 -2.45
N ALA A 179 2.26 2.68 -1.71
CA ALA A 179 3.27 1.76 -1.17
C ALA A 179 2.65 0.68 -0.28
N LEU A 180 1.67 1.03 0.55
CA LEU A 180 0.95 0.09 1.42
C LEU A 180 0.07 -0.87 0.60
N GLU A 181 -0.66 -0.35 -0.39
CA GLU A 181 -1.51 -1.15 -1.28
C GLU A 181 -0.70 -2.12 -2.16
N GLY A 182 0.46 -1.67 -2.66
CA GLY A 182 1.28 -2.40 -3.63
C GLY A 182 2.22 -3.45 -3.03
N LYS A 183 2.63 -3.31 -1.76
CA LYS A 183 3.69 -4.13 -1.14
C LYS A 183 3.45 -5.62 -1.26
N LYS A 184 2.23 -6.09 -0.96
CA LYS A 184 1.85 -7.53 -1.03
C LYS A 184 1.65 -8.03 -2.47
N ARG A 185 1.83 -7.18 -3.48
CA ARG A 185 1.64 -7.47 -4.90
C ARG A 185 2.93 -7.28 -5.71
N GLY A 186 4.07 -7.08 -5.03
CA GLY A 186 5.37 -6.86 -5.68
C GLY A 186 5.53 -5.48 -6.32
N ILE A 187 4.65 -4.53 -5.97
CA ILE A 187 4.67 -3.17 -6.47
C ILE A 187 5.27 -2.26 -5.39
N LEU A 188 6.39 -1.61 -5.70
CA LEU A 188 7.05 -0.68 -4.79
C LEU A 188 6.89 0.75 -5.31
N CYS A 189 6.54 1.67 -4.42
CA CYS A 189 6.30 3.07 -4.76
C CYS A 189 7.13 3.95 -3.84
N ASN A 190 7.95 4.84 -4.41
CA ASN A 190 8.84 5.69 -3.64
C ASN A 190 8.89 7.11 -4.20
N VAL A 191 9.38 8.04 -3.39
CA VAL A 191 9.50 9.45 -3.73
C VAL A 191 10.97 9.84 -3.84
N ILE A 192 11.29 10.61 -4.87
CA ILE A 192 12.54 11.35 -4.96
C ILE A 192 12.25 12.85 -4.86
N VAL A 193 13.08 13.55 -4.10
CA VAL A 193 13.09 14.99 -3.90
C VAL A 193 14.43 15.50 -4.45
N PRO A 194 14.48 15.79 -5.76
CA PRO A 194 15.75 16.08 -6.42
C PRO A 194 16.18 17.53 -6.20
N VAL A 195 17.50 17.72 -6.14
CA VAL A 195 18.18 19.00 -6.29
C VAL A 195 19.08 18.89 -7.52
N ALA A 196 18.63 19.45 -8.64
CA ALA A 196 19.34 19.36 -9.91
C ALA A 196 19.10 20.61 -10.77
N ALA A 197 20.11 20.96 -11.55
CA ALA A 197 20.05 21.99 -12.57
C ALA A 197 19.06 21.60 -13.67
N SER A 198 18.19 22.54 -14.00
CA SER A 198 17.25 22.48 -15.11
C SER A 198 16.82 23.89 -15.51
N ARG A 199 16.09 24.00 -16.63
CA ARG A 199 15.43 25.25 -17.02
C ARG A 199 14.58 25.88 -15.90
N MET A 200 14.04 25.05 -14.99
CA MET A 200 13.25 25.54 -13.84
C MET A 200 14.10 26.16 -12.74
N THR A 201 15.34 25.70 -12.52
CA THR A 201 16.20 26.18 -11.43
C THR A 201 17.13 27.30 -11.86
N GLU A 202 17.33 27.49 -13.17
CA GLU A 202 18.08 28.61 -13.75
C GLU A 202 17.54 29.99 -13.34
N THR A 203 16.25 30.08 -12.97
CA THR A 203 15.62 31.33 -12.53
C THR A 203 15.96 31.72 -11.09
N VAL A 204 16.50 30.79 -10.29
CA VAL A 204 16.67 30.94 -8.83
C VAL A 204 18.06 30.58 -8.31
N MET A 205 18.93 29.98 -9.13
CA MET A 205 20.28 29.56 -8.73
C MET A 205 21.37 30.19 -9.61
N PRO A 206 22.52 30.58 -9.03
CA PRO A 206 23.65 31.10 -9.79
C PRO A 206 24.32 30.00 -10.65
N PRO A 207 24.96 30.37 -11.79
CA PRO A 207 25.57 29.42 -12.73
C PRO A 207 26.60 28.45 -12.10
N ASP A 208 27.45 28.94 -11.21
CA ASP A 208 28.48 28.12 -10.56
C ASP A 208 27.85 26.98 -9.74
N LEU A 209 26.73 27.25 -9.06
CA LEU A 209 25.98 26.24 -8.32
C LEU A 209 25.29 25.24 -9.27
N LEU A 210 24.68 25.72 -10.36
CA LEU A 210 24.04 24.85 -11.36
C LEU A 210 25.03 23.85 -11.96
N SER A 211 26.29 24.23 -12.17
CA SER A 211 27.34 23.36 -12.69
C SER A 211 27.63 22.14 -11.78
N GLN A 212 27.36 22.26 -10.48
CA GLN A 212 27.56 21.22 -9.47
C GLN A 212 26.30 20.36 -9.26
N LEU A 213 25.19 20.70 -9.91
CA LEU A 213 23.89 20.08 -9.72
C LEU A 213 23.45 19.30 -10.96
N SER A 214 24.38 18.64 -11.66
CA SER A 214 24.05 17.82 -12.83
C SER A 214 22.94 16.80 -12.51
N PRO A 215 21.93 16.63 -13.39
CA PRO A 215 20.94 15.55 -13.27
C PRO A 215 21.55 14.14 -13.10
N GLU A 216 22.78 13.93 -13.60
CA GLU A 216 23.55 12.70 -13.46
C GLU A 216 23.83 12.33 -12.00
N PHE A 217 23.82 13.29 -11.09
CA PHE A 217 24.06 13.03 -9.67
C PHE A 217 22.82 12.48 -8.95
N VAL A 218 21.63 12.59 -9.54
CA VAL A 218 20.37 12.08 -8.96
C VAL A 218 20.00 10.71 -9.55
N SER A 219 20.21 10.54 -10.86
CA SER A 219 19.81 9.36 -11.62
C SER A 219 20.24 8.01 -11.03
N PRO A 220 21.47 7.83 -10.49
CA PRO A 220 21.90 6.56 -9.91
C PRO A 220 20.97 6.03 -8.82
N LEU A 221 20.47 6.89 -7.93
CA LEU A 221 19.53 6.48 -6.88
C LEU A 221 18.18 6.08 -7.49
N VAL A 222 17.64 6.87 -8.41
CA VAL A 222 16.36 6.56 -9.08
C VAL A 222 16.43 5.23 -9.82
N VAL A 223 17.50 4.99 -10.58
CA VAL A 223 17.72 3.72 -11.29
C VAL A 223 17.87 2.57 -10.29
N ALA A 224 18.62 2.74 -9.20
CA ALA A 224 18.74 1.71 -8.17
C ALA A 224 17.37 1.34 -7.56
N MET A 225 16.52 2.33 -7.26
CA MET A 225 15.18 2.13 -6.70
C MET A 225 14.21 1.45 -7.68
N CYS A 226 14.46 1.58 -8.98
CA CYS A 226 13.72 0.87 -10.03
C CYS A 226 14.15 -0.60 -10.22
N HIS A 227 15.27 -1.02 -9.64
CA HIS A 227 15.78 -2.38 -9.83
C HIS A 227 15.01 -3.41 -8.99
N GLU A 228 14.95 -4.65 -9.45
CA GLU A 228 14.22 -5.73 -8.77
C GLU A 228 14.79 -6.08 -7.39
N THR A 229 16.09 -5.84 -7.17
CA THR A 229 16.76 -6.08 -5.90
C THR A 229 16.45 -5.01 -4.85
N TYR A 230 15.98 -3.82 -5.25
CA TYR A 230 15.52 -2.82 -4.29
C TYR A 230 14.21 -3.29 -3.65
N GLN A 231 14.16 -3.31 -2.31
CA GLN A 231 13.01 -3.79 -1.53
C GLN A 231 12.28 -2.69 -0.76
N GLY A 232 12.77 -1.45 -0.82
CA GLY A 232 12.16 -0.31 -0.15
C GLY A 232 10.85 0.13 -0.82
N SER A 233 9.89 0.57 -0.02
CA SER A 233 8.60 1.09 -0.50
C SER A 233 8.06 2.11 0.51
N GLY A 234 7.52 3.20 0.02
CA GLY A 234 7.10 4.36 0.82
C GLY A 234 8.28 5.23 1.26
N ASP A 235 9.48 5.00 0.71
CA ASP A 235 10.66 5.79 1.01
C ASP A 235 10.56 7.16 0.34
N VAL A 236 11.10 8.17 1.03
CA VAL A 236 11.26 9.53 0.51
C VAL A 236 12.75 9.86 0.62
N PHE A 237 13.40 10.17 -0.49
CA PHE A 237 14.80 10.55 -0.51
C PHE A 237 14.99 11.96 -1.05
N GLU A 238 15.81 12.77 -0.39
CA GLU A 238 16.45 13.91 -1.02
C GLU A 238 17.74 13.47 -1.72
N ALA A 239 17.99 14.03 -2.90
CA ALA A 239 19.14 13.65 -3.72
C ALA A 239 19.64 14.80 -4.58
N GLY A 240 20.95 15.04 -4.58
CA GLY A 240 21.60 16.04 -5.41
C GLY A 240 23.10 16.13 -5.12
N ALA A 241 23.91 16.57 -6.09
CA ALA A 241 25.37 16.70 -5.95
C ALA A 241 26.10 15.45 -5.41
N GLY A 242 25.55 14.24 -5.58
CA GLY A 242 26.11 12.99 -5.06
C GLY A 242 25.79 12.71 -3.59
N TRP A 243 25.01 13.58 -2.94
CA TRP A 243 24.46 13.36 -1.61
C TRP A 243 23.05 12.77 -1.70
N PHE A 244 22.75 11.84 -0.78
CA PHE A 244 21.46 11.16 -0.69
C PHE A 244 21.06 11.01 0.78
N ALA A 245 19.84 11.41 1.14
CA ALA A 245 19.31 11.22 2.49
C ALA A 245 17.86 10.81 2.47
N LYS A 246 17.50 9.89 3.38
CA LYS A 246 16.11 9.50 3.60
C LYS A 246 15.44 10.52 4.50
N VAL A 247 14.26 10.99 4.10
CA VAL A 247 13.42 11.91 4.87
C VAL A 247 12.28 11.15 5.54
N MET A 248 12.00 11.48 6.79
CA MET A 248 10.93 10.87 7.58
C MET A 248 10.27 11.88 8.52
N THR A 249 9.06 11.57 8.98
CA THR A 249 8.35 12.41 9.95
C THR A 249 8.84 12.10 11.36
N GLN A 250 9.11 13.15 12.13
CA GLN A 250 9.35 13.08 13.56
C GLN A 250 8.20 13.78 14.29
N ARG A 251 7.79 13.26 15.44
CA ARG A 251 6.79 13.87 16.32
C ARG A 251 7.35 13.95 17.74
N SER A 252 7.17 15.07 18.43
CA SER A 252 7.50 15.15 19.86
C SER A 252 6.69 14.11 20.65
N ARG A 253 7.12 13.80 21.87
CA ARG A 253 6.38 12.90 22.75
C ARG A 253 5.00 13.45 23.12
N GLY A 254 4.86 14.78 23.12
CA GLY A 254 3.66 15.50 23.50
C GLY A 254 3.45 15.55 25.02
N VAL A 255 2.28 16.04 25.43
CA VAL A 255 1.84 16.12 26.82
C VAL A 255 0.42 15.59 26.92
N THR A 256 0.10 14.94 28.03
CA THR A 256 -1.28 14.60 28.38
C THR A 256 -1.78 15.59 29.42
N VAL A 257 -2.83 16.34 29.07
CA VAL A 257 -3.52 17.24 29.98
C VAL A 257 -4.76 16.54 30.51
N LYS A 258 -4.95 16.56 31.82
CA LYS A 258 -6.07 15.87 32.47
C LYS A 258 -7.39 16.56 32.11
N TRP A 259 -8.39 15.78 31.72
CA TRP A 259 -9.74 16.30 31.46
C TRP A 259 -10.49 16.57 32.78
N PRO A 260 -11.31 17.64 32.88
CA PRO A 260 -11.50 18.69 31.87
C PRO A 260 -10.37 19.72 31.85
N TYR A 261 -10.09 20.28 30.68
CA TYR A 261 -9.18 21.41 30.48
C TYR A 261 -9.85 22.48 29.61
N GLN A 262 -9.38 23.72 29.72
CA GLN A 262 -9.77 24.87 28.91
C GLN A 262 -8.67 25.22 27.89
N PRO A 263 -8.96 26.00 26.84
CA PRO A 263 -7.94 26.45 25.90
C PRO A 263 -6.76 27.18 26.55
N GLU A 264 -7.01 27.94 27.62
CA GLU A 264 -5.98 28.68 28.38
C GLU A 264 -4.98 27.74 29.04
N ASP A 265 -5.41 26.56 29.50
CA ASP A 265 -4.50 25.56 30.07
C ASP A 265 -3.47 25.09 29.03
N LEU A 266 -3.85 25.06 27.75
CA LEU A 266 -2.92 24.70 26.68
C LEU A 266 -1.93 25.82 26.35
N LEU A 267 -2.19 27.06 26.77
CA LEU A 267 -1.27 28.20 26.59
C LEU A 267 -0.26 28.34 27.72
N ASP A 268 -0.38 27.55 28.79
CA ASP A 268 0.63 27.46 29.83
C ASP A 268 2.02 27.20 29.23
N GLU A 269 3.01 27.97 29.66
CA GLU A 269 4.37 27.90 29.10
C GLU A 269 5.01 26.53 29.30
N GLY A 270 4.73 25.85 30.42
CA GLY A 270 5.23 24.52 30.71
C GLY A 270 4.63 23.46 29.77
N ILE A 271 3.33 23.56 29.49
CA ILE A 271 2.62 22.73 28.52
C ILE A 271 3.12 22.99 27.09
N GLN A 272 3.20 24.24 26.65
CA GLN A 272 3.73 24.61 25.33
C GLN A 272 5.16 24.13 25.12
N LYS A 273 6.04 24.38 26.10
CA LYS A 273 7.42 23.91 26.07
C LYS A 273 7.50 22.40 25.97
N THR A 274 6.68 21.68 26.73
CA THR A 274 6.63 20.21 26.68
C THR A 274 6.11 19.69 25.34
N MET A 275 5.06 20.29 24.77
CA MET A 275 4.53 19.91 23.46
C MET A 275 5.56 20.09 22.34
N ALA A 276 6.38 21.12 22.43
CA ALA A 276 7.42 21.44 21.44
C ALA A 276 8.77 20.76 21.72
N ASP A 277 8.91 19.97 22.79
CA ASP A 277 10.19 19.36 23.17
C ASP A 277 10.47 18.07 22.40
N PHE A 278 11.41 18.13 21.45
CA PHE A 278 11.88 16.98 20.69
C PHE A 278 13.04 16.22 21.36
N SER A 279 13.58 16.71 22.47
CA SER A 279 14.66 16.02 23.21
C SER A 279 14.14 14.88 24.09
N ARG A 280 12.84 14.87 24.39
CA ARG A 280 12.16 13.88 25.24
C ARG A 280 11.66 12.67 24.46
N ASP A 281 12.55 11.81 23.97
CA ASP A 281 12.18 10.57 23.27
C ASP A 281 11.18 10.81 22.13
N ALA A 282 11.51 11.73 21.22
CA ALA A 282 10.71 11.97 20.03
C ALA A 282 10.47 10.67 19.25
N VAL A 283 9.26 10.54 18.72
CA VAL A 283 8.81 9.33 18.03
C VAL A 283 8.82 9.52 16.52
N TYR A 284 8.96 8.40 15.81
CA TYR A 284 9.07 8.35 14.36
C TYR A 284 7.93 7.53 13.76
N PRO A 285 6.69 8.03 13.80
CA PRO A 285 5.53 7.26 13.38
C PRO A 285 5.59 6.96 11.88
N ASN A 286 5.54 5.69 11.51
CA ASN A 286 5.57 5.25 10.11
C ASN A 286 4.19 4.77 9.62
N SER A 287 3.17 4.78 10.48
CA SER A 287 1.77 4.54 10.13
C SER A 287 0.82 5.31 11.05
N SER A 288 -0.43 5.50 10.60
CA SER A 288 -1.51 6.06 11.43
C SER A 288 -1.74 5.22 12.69
N GLY A 289 -1.60 3.89 12.58
CA GLY A 289 -1.71 2.96 13.70
C GLY A 289 -0.64 3.16 14.76
N GLU A 290 0.62 3.25 14.36
CA GLU A 290 1.73 3.55 15.29
C GLU A 290 1.56 4.92 15.95
N ALA A 291 1.09 5.93 15.20
CA ALA A 291 0.84 7.26 15.73
C ALA A 291 -0.25 7.25 16.83
N LEU A 292 -1.31 6.47 16.64
CA LEU A 292 -2.38 6.27 17.62
C LEU A 292 -1.90 5.49 18.85
N MET A 293 -1.13 4.41 18.64
CA MET A 293 -0.57 3.62 19.73
C MET A 293 0.36 4.42 20.63
N SER A 294 1.23 5.24 20.02
CA SER A 294 2.11 6.12 20.78
C SER A 294 1.33 7.17 21.57
N LEU A 295 0.18 7.66 21.07
CA LEU A 295 -0.68 8.59 21.81
C LEU A 295 -1.26 7.93 23.06
N MET A 296 -1.79 6.71 22.93
CA MET A 296 -2.41 6.00 24.05
C MET A 296 -1.41 5.66 25.15
N GLN A 297 -0.18 5.30 24.79
CA GLN A 297 0.90 5.07 25.74
C GLN A 297 1.28 6.32 26.53
N THR A 298 1.33 7.50 25.88
CA THR A 298 1.67 8.77 26.56
C THR A 298 0.60 9.19 27.57
N ARG A 299 -0.65 8.78 27.39
CA ARG A 299 -1.77 9.14 28.26
C ARG A 299 -1.76 8.41 29.61
N GLY A 300 -0.93 7.37 29.78
CA GLY A 300 -0.83 6.60 31.03
C GLY A 300 -2.04 5.70 31.30
N ASP A 301 -2.98 5.59 30.36
CA ASP A 301 -4.02 4.58 30.43
C ASP A 301 -3.40 3.22 30.08
N ALA A 302 -3.58 2.21 30.94
CA ALA A 302 -3.39 0.82 30.55
C ALA A 302 -4.48 0.46 29.54
N VAL A 303 -4.26 0.84 28.29
CA VAL A 303 -5.15 0.55 27.17
C VAL A 303 -4.44 -0.41 26.25
N THR A 304 -4.97 -1.62 26.23
CA THR A 304 -4.80 -2.56 25.14
C THR A 304 -5.15 -1.83 23.83
N PRO A 305 -4.29 -1.86 22.79
CA PRO A 305 -4.50 -1.21 21.50
C PRO A 305 -5.96 -1.26 21.00
N PRO A 306 -6.58 -0.16 20.51
CA PRO A 306 -7.54 -0.26 19.45
C PRO A 306 -6.74 -0.72 18.24
N SER A 307 -7.10 -1.89 17.70
CA SER A 307 -6.38 -2.51 16.60
C SER A 307 -6.37 -1.60 15.37
N ALA A 308 -5.36 -0.75 15.24
CA ALA A 308 -4.65 -0.73 13.98
C ALA A 308 -4.17 -2.15 13.77
N ALA A 309 -4.39 -2.71 12.58
CA ALA A 309 -3.93 -4.03 12.20
C ALA A 309 -2.42 -4.19 12.46
N GLN A 310 -2.06 -4.45 13.71
CA GLN A 310 -0.77 -4.88 14.16
C GLN A 310 -0.90 -6.38 14.42
N PRO A 311 -0.05 -7.17 13.78
CA PRO A 311 -0.02 -8.60 14.00
C PRO A 311 0.53 -8.84 15.40
N GLN A 312 -0.33 -9.19 16.35
CA GLN A 312 0.11 -9.83 17.59
C GLN A 312 -0.20 -11.32 17.53
N THR A 313 0.88 -12.05 17.20
CA THR A 313 1.31 -13.32 17.84
C THR A 313 0.18 -14.31 18.14
N SER A 314 -0.12 -15.29 17.29
CA SER A 314 0.81 -16.32 16.79
C SER A 314 1.12 -16.16 15.30
N GLY A 315 2.38 -16.37 14.90
CA GLY A 315 2.77 -16.44 13.50
C GLY A 315 1.91 -17.46 12.75
N SER A 316 0.95 -16.98 11.97
CA SER A 316 0.15 -17.80 11.07
C SER A 316 -0.42 -16.89 9.98
N THR A 317 0.00 -17.10 8.75
CA THR A 317 -0.56 -16.52 7.52
C THR A 317 -1.95 -17.10 7.16
N MET A 318 -2.55 -17.86 8.07
CA MET A 318 -3.73 -18.68 7.86
C MET A 318 -5.02 -17.86 7.89
N LYS A 319 -5.79 -17.89 6.80
CA LYS A 319 -7.07 -17.17 6.70
C LYS A 319 -8.14 -17.78 7.60
N ALA A 320 -8.10 -19.09 7.82
CA ALA A 320 -9.02 -19.81 8.71
C ALA A 320 -9.04 -19.24 10.13
N ALA A 321 -7.89 -18.76 10.64
CA ALA A 321 -7.80 -18.19 11.98
C ALA A 321 -8.77 -17.01 12.18
N ARG A 322 -8.84 -16.10 11.20
CA ARG A 322 -9.77 -14.97 11.23
C ARG A 322 -11.23 -15.43 11.25
N ILE A 323 -11.56 -16.48 10.52
CA ILE A 323 -12.91 -17.05 10.50
C ILE A 323 -13.26 -17.66 11.86
N PHE A 324 -12.35 -18.38 12.50
CA PHE A 324 -12.58 -18.90 13.84
C PHE A 324 -12.74 -17.80 14.89
N ASP A 325 -12.07 -16.66 14.75
CA ASP A 325 -12.31 -15.49 15.61
C ASP A 325 -13.74 -14.93 15.45
N ILE A 326 -14.25 -14.91 14.21
CA ILE A 326 -15.64 -14.50 13.92
C ILE A 326 -16.63 -15.51 14.49
N ILE A 327 -16.38 -16.81 14.32
CA ILE A 327 -17.21 -17.88 14.89
C ILE A 327 -17.24 -17.75 16.42
N LYS A 328 -16.10 -17.51 17.06
CA LYS A 328 -16.01 -17.28 18.50
C LYS A 328 -16.88 -16.08 18.91
N ALA A 329 -16.73 -14.93 18.25
CA ALA A 329 -17.55 -13.75 18.53
C ALA A 329 -19.06 -14.00 18.33
N TYR A 330 -19.43 -14.84 17.36
CA TYR A 330 -20.82 -15.24 17.13
C TYR A 330 -21.42 -16.03 18.31
N PHE A 331 -20.65 -16.96 18.88
CA PHE A 331 -21.08 -17.74 20.04
C PHE A 331 -21.05 -16.94 21.36
N ASP A 332 -20.10 -16.00 21.49
CA ASP A 332 -19.98 -15.12 22.65
C ASP A 332 -21.01 -13.96 22.63
N HIS A 333 -21.75 -13.78 21.53
CA HIS A 333 -22.70 -12.68 21.37
C HIS A 333 -23.87 -12.75 22.38
N PRO A 334 -24.29 -11.64 23.01
CA PRO A 334 -25.33 -11.63 24.04
C PRO A 334 -26.69 -12.21 23.63
N SER A 335 -27.05 -12.10 22.34
CA SER A 335 -28.29 -12.68 21.80
C SER A 335 -28.27 -14.20 21.64
N LYS A 336 -27.13 -14.87 21.93
CA LYS A 336 -26.92 -16.32 21.85
C LYS A 336 -27.40 -16.95 20.53
N PRO A 337 -26.98 -16.40 19.38
CA PRO A 337 -27.51 -16.79 18.07
C PRO A 337 -27.17 -18.23 17.69
N GLY A 338 -26.14 -18.84 18.31
CA GLY A 338 -25.73 -20.23 18.07
C GLY A 338 -26.62 -21.31 18.71
N SER A 339 -27.56 -20.93 19.59
CA SER A 339 -28.43 -21.90 20.31
C SER A 339 -29.20 -22.88 19.40
N PRO A 340 -29.73 -22.47 18.21
CA PRO A 340 -30.37 -23.40 17.28
C PRO A 340 -29.41 -24.44 16.70
N LEU A 341 -28.13 -24.07 16.46
CA LEU A 341 -27.11 -24.98 15.93
C LEU A 341 -26.75 -26.06 16.97
N VAL A 342 -26.64 -25.68 18.24
CA VAL A 342 -26.44 -26.63 19.36
C VAL A 342 -27.55 -27.66 19.41
N LYS A 343 -28.82 -27.21 19.38
CA LYS A 343 -30.00 -28.11 19.39
C LYS A 343 -30.03 -29.06 18.21
N LYS A 344 -29.60 -28.61 17.02
CA LYS A 344 -29.60 -29.40 15.79
C LYS A 344 -28.51 -30.47 15.78
N LEU A 345 -27.32 -30.17 16.30
CA LEU A 345 -26.13 -31.01 16.11
C LEU A 345 -25.78 -31.84 17.34
N GLY A 346 -25.76 -31.22 18.52
CA GLY A 346 -25.53 -31.89 19.81
C GLY A 346 -24.17 -32.57 19.93
N THR A 347 -23.11 -32.02 19.34
CA THR A 347 -21.78 -32.65 19.28
C THR A 347 -20.64 -31.62 19.30
N THR A 348 -19.40 -32.07 19.46
CA THR A 348 -18.19 -31.23 19.42
C THR A 348 -17.32 -31.60 18.21
N TYR A 349 -16.82 -30.58 17.50
CA TYR A 349 -15.90 -30.76 16.38
C TYR A 349 -14.56 -30.10 16.68
N THR A 350 -13.46 -30.77 16.34
CA THR A 350 -12.15 -30.13 16.24
C THR A 350 -11.82 -29.90 14.77
N PHE A 351 -11.50 -28.66 14.40
CA PHE A 351 -10.96 -28.31 13.10
C PHE A 351 -9.45 -28.22 13.19
N GLU A 352 -8.74 -29.10 12.50
CA GLU A 352 -7.28 -29.06 12.39
C GLU A 352 -6.90 -28.50 11.00
N ILE A 353 -6.42 -27.26 10.98
CA ILE A 353 -6.10 -26.56 9.73
C ILE A 353 -4.60 -26.53 9.51
N TYR A 354 -4.15 -26.99 8.35
CA TYR A 354 -2.75 -27.02 7.95
C TYR A 354 -2.39 -25.80 7.08
N GLU A 355 -1.23 -25.20 7.33
CA GLU A 355 -0.68 -24.08 6.53
C GLU A 355 -0.10 -24.53 5.17
N GLY A 356 0.16 -25.83 5.02
CA GLY A 356 0.78 -26.43 3.84
C GLY A 356 -0.18 -26.73 2.68
N LYS A 357 0.36 -27.34 1.62
CA LYS A 357 -0.42 -27.74 0.42
C LYS A 357 -1.17 -29.08 0.58
N LYS A 358 -0.92 -29.83 1.66
CA LYS A 358 -1.48 -31.17 1.87
C LYS A 358 -1.81 -31.40 3.34
N VAL A 359 -2.98 -31.99 3.60
CA VAL A 359 -3.42 -32.36 4.96
C VAL A 359 -2.46 -33.36 5.58
N GLY A 360 -1.93 -33.04 6.76
CA GLY A 360 -0.95 -33.85 7.49
C GLY A 360 0.50 -33.48 7.22
N VAL A 361 0.77 -32.41 6.45
CA VAL A 361 2.13 -31.95 6.12
C VAL A 361 2.33 -30.49 6.53
N GLY A 362 3.31 -30.25 7.39
CA GLY A 362 3.64 -28.91 7.89
C GLY A 362 2.92 -28.56 9.19
N LYS A 363 2.98 -27.28 9.60
CA LYS A 363 2.35 -26.78 10.82
C LYS A 363 0.83 -26.77 10.68
N SER A 364 0.14 -27.15 11.76
CA SER A 364 -1.32 -27.04 11.87
C SER A 364 -1.71 -26.26 13.13
N ARG A 365 -2.93 -25.73 13.11
CA ARG A 365 -3.61 -25.12 14.26
C ARG A 365 -4.95 -25.80 14.46
N LYS A 366 -5.43 -25.87 15.70
CA LYS A 366 -6.66 -26.61 16.05
C LYS A 366 -7.66 -25.72 16.77
N TRP A 367 -8.90 -25.74 16.29
CA TRP A 367 -10.02 -25.07 16.94
C TRP A 367 -11.10 -26.07 17.32
N THR A 368 -11.60 -25.98 18.55
CA THR A 368 -12.75 -26.74 18.98
C THR A 368 -14.00 -25.89 18.89
N LEU A 369 -15.01 -26.44 18.21
CA LEU A 369 -16.37 -25.96 18.13
C LEU A 369 -17.27 -26.88 18.96
N ASN A 370 -17.65 -26.44 20.17
CA ASN A 370 -18.60 -27.12 21.02
C ASN A 370 -20.03 -26.71 20.62
N LEU A 371 -20.78 -27.66 20.05
CA LEU A 371 -22.20 -27.55 19.71
C LEU A 371 -23.03 -28.58 20.49
N LYS A 372 -22.56 -28.95 21.67
CA LYS A 372 -23.21 -29.90 22.57
C LYS A 372 -23.90 -29.21 23.74
N ASP A 373 -23.26 -28.17 24.28
CA ASP A 373 -23.67 -27.54 25.54
C ASP A 373 -23.99 -26.04 25.36
N GLY A 374 -24.92 -25.53 26.17
CA GLY A 374 -25.23 -24.10 26.26
C GLY A 374 -25.69 -23.46 24.93
N ALA A 375 -25.14 -22.29 24.62
CA ALA A 375 -25.37 -21.59 23.35
C ALA A 375 -24.34 -21.95 22.26
N GLY A 376 -23.40 -22.86 22.58
CA GLY A 376 -22.25 -23.21 21.76
C GLY A 376 -21.02 -22.36 22.12
N LYS A 377 -19.82 -22.86 21.80
CA LYS A 377 -18.55 -22.18 22.09
C LYS A 377 -17.49 -22.54 21.06
N CYS A 378 -16.65 -21.58 20.68
CA CYS A 378 -15.47 -21.83 19.86
C CYS A 378 -14.20 -21.33 20.55
N HIS A 379 -13.14 -22.14 20.53
CA HIS A 379 -11.84 -21.75 21.08
C HIS A 379 -10.71 -22.51 20.37
N GLU A 380 -9.51 -21.92 20.38
CA GLU A 380 -8.29 -22.60 19.93
C GLU A 380 -7.71 -23.45 21.07
N ALA A 381 -7.15 -24.61 20.74
CA ALA A 381 -6.52 -25.51 21.71
C ALA A 381 -5.30 -26.20 21.08
N GLU A 382 -4.28 -26.53 21.89
CA GLU A 382 -3.08 -27.26 21.42
C GLU A 382 -3.44 -28.70 21.02
N GLU A 383 -4.36 -29.32 21.75
CA GLU A 383 -4.94 -30.63 21.46
C GLU A 383 -6.45 -30.50 21.20
N GLY A 384 -6.94 -31.26 20.22
CA GLY A 384 -8.36 -31.28 19.89
C GLY A 384 -9.12 -32.18 20.85
N ASP A 385 -10.16 -31.64 21.49
CA ASP A 385 -11.05 -32.33 22.43
C ASP A 385 -12.45 -32.58 21.84
N GLY A 386 -12.63 -32.37 20.54
CA GLY A 386 -13.87 -32.63 19.81
C GLY A 386 -14.11 -34.12 19.58
N ALA A 387 -15.38 -34.54 19.60
CA ALA A 387 -15.78 -35.90 19.29
C ALA A 387 -15.40 -36.32 17.86
N CYS A 388 -15.35 -35.36 16.94
CA CYS A 388 -14.93 -35.55 15.55
C CYS A 388 -13.90 -34.50 15.14
N THR A 389 -12.76 -34.94 14.62
CA THR A 389 -11.71 -34.09 14.07
C THR A 389 -11.82 -34.02 12.56
N ILE A 390 -11.86 -32.79 12.04
CA ILE A 390 -11.93 -32.45 10.63
C ILE A 390 -10.61 -31.77 10.26
N SER A 391 -9.77 -32.46 9.48
CA SER A 391 -8.45 -31.99 9.10
C SER A 391 -8.44 -31.54 7.63
N LEU A 392 -7.99 -30.31 7.37
CA LEU A 392 -7.94 -29.71 6.03
C LEU A 392 -6.86 -28.64 5.91
N ILE A 393 -6.50 -28.25 4.69
CA ILE A 393 -5.60 -27.10 4.48
C ILE A 393 -6.40 -25.79 4.49
N ASP A 394 -5.72 -24.67 4.80
CA ASP A 394 -6.32 -23.33 4.86
C ASP A 394 -7.18 -23.00 3.63
N ALA A 395 -6.66 -23.27 2.42
CA ALA A 395 -7.38 -23.01 1.17
C ALA A 395 -8.71 -23.79 1.03
N ASN A 396 -8.73 -25.06 1.46
CA ASN A 396 -9.94 -25.89 1.39
C ASN A 396 -10.96 -25.46 2.45
N PHE A 397 -10.49 -25.02 3.62
CA PHE A 397 -11.38 -24.48 4.65
C PHE A 397 -12.08 -23.21 4.15
N MET A 398 -11.33 -22.32 3.52
CA MET A 398 -11.92 -21.12 2.92
C MET A 398 -12.93 -21.45 1.81
N ALA A 399 -12.68 -22.49 1.01
CA ALA A 399 -13.64 -22.93 -0.01
C ALA A 399 -14.91 -23.53 0.62
N LEU A 400 -14.80 -24.23 1.76
CA LEU A 400 -15.95 -24.73 2.52
C LEU A 400 -16.81 -23.59 3.07
N VAL A 401 -16.18 -22.57 3.66
CA VAL A 401 -16.88 -21.39 4.22
C VAL A 401 -17.62 -20.60 3.14
N LYS A 402 -17.12 -20.61 1.90
CA LYS A 402 -17.72 -19.93 0.75
C LYS A 402 -18.78 -20.76 0.01
N ASP A 403 -19.12 -21.95 0.50
CA ASP A 403 -19.94 -22.94 -0.20
C ASP A 403 -19.39 -23.36 -1.59
N GLU A 404 -18.12 -23.04 -1.89
CA GLU A 404 -17.40 -23.43 -3.12
C GLU A 404 -16.94 -24.90 -3.09
N LEU A 405 -16.88 -25.50 -1.90
CA LEU A 405 -16.48 -26.89 -1.70
C LEU A 405 -17.42 -27.58 -0.70
N GLN A 406 -18.11 -28.62 -1.15
CA GLN A 406 -19.00 -29.41 -0.28
C GLN A 406 -18.21 -30.40 0.60
N PRO A 407 -18.54 -30.57 1.90
CA PRO A 407 -17.80 -31.44 2.83
C PRO A 407 -17.65 -32.89 2.37
N GLN A 408 -18.72 -33.50 1.85
CA GLN A 408 -18.71 -34.88 1.35
C GLN A 408 -17.79 -35.03 0.13
N ALA A 409 -17.87 -34.10 -0.81
CA ALA A 409 -16.99 -34.07 -1.98
C ALA A 409 -15.52 -33.84 -1.58
N ALA A 410 -15.26 -32.97 -0.60
CA ALA A 410 -13.92 -32.73 -0.07
C ALA A 410 -13.33 -33.99 0.57
N PHE A 411 -14.13 -34.76 1.30
CA PHE A 411 -13.73 -36.04 1.87
C PHE A 411 -13.40 -37.08 0.79
N MET A 412 -14.32 -37.29 -0.18
CA MET A 412 -14.11 -38.22 -1.29
C MET A 412 -12.88 -37.88 -2.14
N GLN A 413 -12.58 -36.59 -2.32
CA GLN A 413 -11.42 -36.11 -3.08
C GLN A 413 -10.12 -36.08 -2.26
N GLY A 414 -10.14 -36.53 -0.99
CA GLY A 414 -8.98 -36.51 -0.09
C GLY A 414 -8.52 -35.11 0.33
N LYS A 415 -9.34 -34.08 0.08
CA LYS A 415 -9.10 -32.66 0.43
C LYS A 415 -9.45 -32.34 1.88
N LEU A 416 -10.24 -33.21 2.51
CA LEU A 416 -10.66 -33.18 3.91
C LEU A 416 -10.48 -34.60 4.47
N LYS A 417 -9.94 -34.71 5.69
CA LYS A 417 -9.84 -35.98 6.42
C LYS A 417 -10.68 -35.91 7.68
N ILE A 418 -11.32 -37.01 8.05
CA ILE A 418 -12.15 -37.13 9.25
C ILE A 418 -11.55 -38.19 10.16
N ARG A 419 -11.51 -37.91 11.46
CA ARG A 419 -11.16 -38.87 12.52
C ARG A 419 -12.12 -38.71 13.70
N GLY A 420 -12.36 -39.78 14.46
CA GLY A 420 -13.27 -39.76 15.62
C GLY A 420 -14.67 -40.26 15.27
N ASP A 421 -15.68 -39.70 15.93
CA ASP A 421 -17.07 -40.16 15.89
C ASP A 421 -17.69 -40.01 14.48
N LEU A 422 -18.09 -41.15 13.91
CA LEU A 422 -18.66 -41.23 12.56
C LEU A 422 -20.09 -40.65 12.48
N GLY A 423 -20.87 -40.72 13.56
CA GLY A 423 -22.20 -40.11 13.62
C GLY A 423 -22.12 -38.58 13.62
N ALA A 424 -21.15 -38.01 14.33
CA ALA A 424 -20.81 -36.60 14.26
C ALA A 424 -20.31 -36.23 12.86
N ALA A 425 -19.47 -37.06 12.23
CA ALA A 425 -19.03 -36.84 10.85
C ALA A 425 -20.18 -36.76 9.84
N MET A 426 -21.20 -37.62 9.95
CA MET A 426 -22.37 -37.60 9.05
C MET A 426 -23.24 -36.36 9.23
N LYS A 427 -23.21 -35.73 10.41
CA LYS A 427 -23.90 -34.46 10.68
C LYS A 427 -23.12 -33.24 10.20
N PHE A 428 -21.89 -33.40 9.72
CA PHE A 428 -21.07 -32.30 9.24
C PHE A 428 -21.52 -31.83 7.84
N THR A 429 -22.34 -30.78 7.83
CA THR A 429 -22.76 -30.06 6.62
C THR A 429 -22.22 -28.62 6.64
N PRO A 430 -22.25 -27.87 5.51
CA PRO A 430 -21.85 -26.47 5.51
C PRO A 430 -22.58 -25.61 6.56
N ASP A 431 -23.82 -26.00 6.92
CA ASP A 431 -24.63 -25.32 7.93
C ASP A 431 -24.09 -25.46 9.37
N VAL A 432 -23.06 -26.28 9.60
CA VAL A 432 -22.40 -26.39 10.92
C VAL A 432 -21.63 -25.11 11.25
N LEU A 433 -21.16 -24.39 10.23
CA LEU A 433 -20.53 -23.09 10.40
C LEU A 433 -21.60 -22.00 10.26
N PRO A 434 -21.62 -20.97 11.12
CA PRO A 434 -22.52 -19.85 10.92
C PRO A 434 -22.25 -19.19 9.55
N LYS A 435 -23.31 -18.91 8.80
CA LYS A 435 -23.22 -18.40 7.42
C LYS A 435 -22.98 -16.91 7.40
N PHE A 436 -21.73 -16.49 7.54
CA PHE A 436 -21.35 -15.09 7.34
C PHE A 436 -21.20 -14.80 5.85
N ASP A 437 -21.42 -13.54 5.45
CA ASP A 437 -21.00 -13.08 4.13
C ASP A 437 -19.47 -13.19 4.04
N PRO A 438 -18.91 -14.01 3.13
CA PRO A 438 -17.47 -14.19 3.02
C PRO A 438 -16.72 -12.91 2.63
N SER A 439 -17.40 -11.92 2.03
CA SER A 439 -16.80 -10.62 1.71
C SER A 439 -16.57 -9.79 2.97
N LEU A 440 -17.52 -9.80 3.92
CA LEU A 440 -17.39 -9.15 5.23
C LEU A 440 -16.40 -9.87 6.14
N ALA A 441 -16.37 -11.20 6.11
CA ALA A 441 -15.46 -11.99 6.95
C ALA A 441 -13.97 -11.80 6.59
N ASN A 442 -13.68 -11.32 5.37
CA ASN A 442 -12.33 -11.00 4.90
C ASN A 442 -12.02 -9.49 4.93
N ASP A 443 -12.97 -8.65 5.31
CA ASP A 443 -12.75 -7.22 5.47
C ASP A 443 -11.90 -6.97 6.72
N ALA A 444 -10.67 -6.52 6.52
CA ALA A 444 -9.74 -6.22 7.60
C ALA A 444 -10.09 -4.93 8.37
N SER A 445 -11.05 -4.13 7.88
CA SER A 445 -11.53 -2.92 8.54
C SER A 445 -12.58 -3.19 9.61
N LEU A 446 -13.21 -4.37 9.60
CA LEU A 446 -14.21 -4.78 10.59
C LEU A 446 -13.61 -5.78 11.58
N SER A 447 -13.85 -5.57 12.87
CA SER A 447 -13.56 -6.54 13.93
C SER A 447 -14.48 -7.77 13.83
N PRO A 448 -14.11 -8.93 14.40
CA PRO A 448 -15.00 -10.10 14.37
C PRO A 448 -16.38 -9.83 14.97
N ALA A 449 -16.46 -9.01 16.02
CA ALA A 449 -17.73 -8.63 16.63
C ALA A 449 -18.59 -7.75 15.70
N GLU A 450 -17.99 -6.80 14.98
CA GLU A 450 -18.70 -5.96 14.01
C GLU A 450 -19.22 -6.78 12.82
N VAL A 451 -18.47 -7.77 12.34
CA VAL A 451 -18.95 -8.70 11.31
C VAL A 451 -20.19 -9.46 11.79
N VAL A 452 -20.20 -9.91 13.05
CA VAL A 452 -21.36 -10.58 13.66
C VAL A 452 -22.56 -9.65 13.78
N GLU A 453 -22.35 -8.40 14.19
CA GLU A 453 -23.40 -7.37 14.27
C GLU A 453 -24.06 -7.10 12.91
N VAL A 454 -23.26 -6.93 11.86
CA VAL A 454 -23.77 -6.76 10.49
C VAL A 454 -24.55 -7.99 10.05
N PHE A 455 -23.99 -9.18 10.30
CA PHE A 455 -24.66 -10.44 9.97
C PHE A 455 -26.02 -10.58 10.66
N LEU A 456 -26.08 -10.38 11.97
CA LEU A 456 -27.33 -10.52 12.74
C LEU A 456 -28.40 -9.50 12.32
N LYS A 457 -28.01 -8.31 11.85
CA LYS A 457 -28.93 -7.30 11.31
C LYS A 457 -29.44 -7.64 9.91
N SER A 458 -28.62 -8.32 9.10
CA SER A 458 -29.00 -8.75 7.73
C SER A 458 -29.74 -10.10 7.68
N SER A 459 -29.64 -10.90 8.74
CA SER A 459 -30.20 -12.24 8.78
C SER A 459 -31.69 -12.20 9.15
N PRO A 460 -32.57 -13.00 8.50
CA PRO A 460 -34.01 -13.02 8.79
C PRO A 460 -34.37 -13.46 10.22
N VAL A 461 -33.37 -13.85 11.03
CA VAL A 461 -33.52 -14.17 12.46
C VAL A 461 -33.87 -12.94 13.31
N SER A 462 -33.61 -11.70 12.84
CA SER A 462 -33.98 -10.48 13.58
C SER A 462 -35.45 -10.06 13.44
N LYS A 463 -36.29 -10.87 12.78
CA LYS A 463 -37.73 -10.63 12.58
C LYS A 463 -38.63 -11.65 13.30
N MET A 464 -38.15 -12.29 14.36
CA MET A 464 -38.99 -13.07 15.29
C MET A 464 -38.82 -12.59 16.72
#